data_AF-V4JGD7-F1
#
_entry.id   AF-V4JGD7-F1
#
_cell.length_a   1.000
_cell.length_b   1.000
_cell.length_c   1.000
_cell.angle_alpha   90.00
_cell.angle_beta   90.00
_cell.angle_gamma   90.00
#
_symmetry.space_group_name_H-M   'P 1'
#
loop_
_entity.id
_entity.type
_entity.pdbx_description
1 polymer ?
#
loop_
_entity_poly.entity_id
_entity_poly.type
_entity_poly.pdbx_seq_one_letter_code
_entity_poly.pdbx_strand_id
1 'polypeptide(L)'
;MINLHYLTLLKRLKHRHEHLNGEAVETKFLHLLSLKMPDVGFDQLPYNPQWPQWFAHERRCLVEQSNTLKLAEIQHIGSTSIPSMCSKNIIDIAAKTPYEPDDIHVQSALAQLGYTFYGRSPIHTQCSWYWKVESRKCYVLHLAHHALPCFSEAILFRDYLNSNKKQIAKYQKFKDHAFASSSDMLSYSVRKIDIYCDILNDAKHWLATTKP
;
A
#
# COMPACT_ATOMS: atom_id res chain seq x y z
N MET A 1 16.87 20.02 7.63
CA MET A 1 17.10 19.34 8.92
C MET A 1 16.18 18.13 8.99
N ILE A 2 16.72 16.92 9.16
CA ILE A 2 15.88 15.72 9.38
C ILE A 2 15.26 15.87 10.77
N ASN A 3 13.93 15.90 10.85
CA ASN A 3 13.20 16.03 12.11
C ASN A 3 13.66 14.95 13.10
N LEU A 4 14.04 15.33 14.32
CA LEU A 4 14.53 14.42 15.37
C LEU A 4 13.55 13.26 15.63
N HIS A 5 12.25 13.50 15.41
CA HIS A 5 11.20 12.49 15.46
C HIS A 5 11.43 11.32 14.49
N TYR A 6 11.82 11.61 13.24
CA TYR A 6 12.07 10.62 12.20
C TYR A 6 13.32 9.78 12.50
N LEU A 7 14.37 10.38 13.08
CA LEU A 7 15.56 9.65 13.50
C LEU A 7 15.27 8.62 14.59
N THR A 8 14.38 8.94 15.54
CA THR A 8 13.96 7.99 16.58
C THR A 8 13.17 6.82 16.00
N LEU A 9 12.26 7.08 15.06
CA LEU A 9 11.52 6.03 14.36
C LEU A 9 12.46 5.11 13.56
N LEU A 10 13.43 5.68 12.83
CA LEU A 10 14.43 4.93 12.08
C LEU A 10 15.28 4.05 13.00
N LYS A 11 15.78 4.60 14.13
CA LYS A 11 16.56 3.83 15.11
C LYS A 11 15.79 2.63 15.64
N ARG A 12 14.51 2.82 15.98
CA ARG A 12 13.64 1.74 16.45
C ARG A 12 13.44 0.67 15.38
N LEU A 13 13.19 1.05 14.14
CA LEU A 13 13.02 0.11 13.02
C LEU A 13 14.29 -0.70 12.76
N LYS A 14 15.46 -0.05 12.74
CA LYS A 14 16.76 -0.70 12.56
C LYS A 14 17.08 -1.73 13.64
N HIS A 15 16.63 -1.50 14.87
CA HIS A 15 16.84 -2.46 15.97
C HIS A 15 16.01 -3.74 15.78
N ARG A 16 14.88 -3.67 15.07
CA ARG A 16 13.94 -4.79 14.92
C ARG A 16 14.04 -5.49 13.57
N HIS A 17 14.46 -4.78 12.54
CA HIS A 17 14.46 -5.24 11.16
C HIS A 17 15.77 -4.82 10.47
N GLU A 18 16.41 -5.75 9.79
CA GLU A 18 17.57 -5.46 8.94
C GLU A 18 17.13 -5.02 7.54
N HIS A 19 16.09 -5.69 7.00
CA HIS A 19 15.53 -5.45 5.68
C HIS A 19 13.99 -5.36 5.73
N LEU A 20 13.41 -4.55 4.84
CA LEU A 20 11.97 -4.39 4.63
C LEU A 20 11.67 -4.52 3.13
N ASN A 21 10.86 -5.51 2.75
CA ASN A 21 10.50 -5.79 1.34
C ASN A 21 11.72 -5.90 0.40
N GLY A 22 12.82 -6.50 0.86
CA GLY A 22 14.05 -6.67 0.08
C GLY A 22 15.01 -5.47 0.07
N GLU A 23 14.69 -4.39 0.80
CA GLU A 23 15.53 -3.19 0.90
C GLU A 23 16.05 -3.03 2.34
N ALA A 24 17.28 -2.52 2.51
CA ALA A 24 17.76 -2.12 3.83
C ALA A 24 16.83 -1.06 4.46
N VAL A 25 16.63 -1.10 5.78
CA VAL A 25 15.72 -0.19 6.49
C VAL A 25 16.04 1.29 6.22
N GLU A 26 17.30 1.65 6.15
CA GLU A 26 17.75 3.02 5.85
C GLU A 26 17.33 3.46 4.46
N THR A 27 17.56 2.61 3.46
CA THR A 27 17.14 2.87 2.07
C THR A 27 15.63 3.03 2.00
N LYS A 28 14.89 2.15 2.68
CA LYS A 28 13.44 2.23 2.75
C LYS A 28 12.98 3.54 3.37
N PHE A 29 13.64 3.97 4.44
CA PHE A 29 13.28 5.18 5.17
C PHE A 29 13.59 6.45 4.38
N LEU A 30 14.75 6.51 3.72
CA LEU A 30 15.11 7.61 2.82
C LEU A 30 14.14 7.70 1.63
N HIS A 31 13.72 6.55 1.09
CA HIS A 31 12.66 6.50 0.08
C HIS A 31 11.34 7.06 0.61
N LEU A 32 10.90 6.62 1.81
CA LEU A 32 9.67 7.15 2.42
C LEU A 32 9.73 8.67 2.67
N LEU A 33 10.90 9.20 3.06
CA LEU A 33 11.11 10.64 3.25
C LEU A 33 11.11 11.45 1.95
N SER A 34 11.44 10.83 0.81
CA SER A 34 11.49 11.50 -0.48
C SER A 34 10.14 11.52 -1.21
N LEU A 35 9.16 10.73 -0.73
CA LEU A 35 7.83 10.64 -1.31
C LEU A 35 7.16 12.02 -1.31
N LYS A 36 6.66 12.39 -2.49
CA LYS A 36 5.71 13.48 -2.65
C LYS A 36 4.33 12.86 -2.78
N MET A 37 3.36 13.40 -2.08
CA MET A 37 1.98 12.91 -2.10
C MET A 37 1.04 14.04 -2.53
N PRO A 38 -0.12 13.72 -3.12
CA PRO A 38 -1.19 14.71 -3.25
C PRO A 38 -1.63 15.21 -1.88
N ASP A 39 -2.22 16.40 -1.85
CA ASP A 39 -2.86 16.93 -0.65
C ASP A 39 -4.16 16.17 -0.39
N VAL A 40 -4.07 15.15 0.45
CA VAL A 40 -5.19 14.29 0.87
C VAL A 40 -5.28 14.31 2.39
N GLY A 41 -6.50 14.41 2.91
CA GLY A 41 -6.76 14.42 4.34
C GLY A 41 -6.13 13.23 5.06
N PHE A 42 -5.59 13.49 6.25
CA PHE A 42 -5.03 12.47 7.13
C PHE A 42 -6.06 12.03 8.18
N ASP A 43 -7.21 11.56 7.71
CA ASP A 43 -8.31 11.10 8.57
C ASP A 43 -8.38 9.57 8.61
N GLN A 44 -8.74 9.02 9.78
CA GLN A 44 -9.07 7.61 9.94
C GLN A 44 -10.58 7.45 10.10
N LEU A 45 -11.22 6.77 9.14
CA LEU A 45 -12.67 6.55 9.11
C LEU A 45 -13.01 5.12 9.55
N PRO A 46 -14.22 4.89 10.10
CA PRO A 46 -14.79 3.55 10.24
C PRO A 46 -14.82 2.81 8.89
N TYR A 47 -14.90 1.48 8.94
CA TYR A 47 -15.02 0.68 7.72
C TYR A 47 -16.22 1.14 6.88
N ASN A 48 -15.97 1.49 5.62
CA ASN A 48 -17.01 1.84 4.67
C ASN A 48 -17.35 0.62 3.78
N PRO A 49 -18.59 0.08 3.83
CA PRO A 49 -19.00 -1.06 3.00
C PRO A 49 -19.04 -0.75 1.50
N GLN A 50 -18.88 0.52 1.10
CA GLN A 50 -18.74 0.91 -0.31
C GLN A 50 -17.31 0.75 -0.84
N TRP A 51 -16.28 0.61 -0.01
CA TRP A 51 -14.89 0.47 -0.49
C TRP A 51 -14.69 -0.70 -1.48
N PRO A 52 -15.27 -1.90 -1.26
CA PRO A 52 -15.20 -2.97 -2.27
C PRO A 52 -15.86 -2.59 -3.60
N GLN A 53 -16.94 -1.80 -3.56
CA GLN A 53 -17.63 -1.33 -4.76
C GLN A 53 -16.80 -0.28 -5.51
N TRP A 54 -16.12 0.61 -4.78
CA TRP A 54 -15.21 1.59 -5.37
C TRP A 54 -14.04 0.90 -6.05
N PHE A 55 -13.42 -0.08 -5.39
CA PHE A 55 -12.40 -0.92 -6.01
C PHE A 55 -12.94 -1.65 -7.25
N ALA A 56 -14.12 -2.28 -7.16
CA ALA A 56 -14.69 -3.02 -8.29
C ALA A 56 -15.02 -2.11 -9.48
N HIS A 57 -15.40 -0.86 -9.23
CA HIS A 57 -15.58 0.14 -10.28
C HIS A 57 -14.24 0.54 -10.91
N GLU A 58 -13.26 0.95 -10.10
CA GLU A 58 -11.96 1.39 -10.62
C GLU A 58 -11.22 0.26 -11.35
N ARG A 59 -11.32 -0.98 -10.86
CA ARG A 59 -10.81 -2.16 -11.55
C ARG A 59 -11.40 -2.30 -12.95
N ARG A 60 -12.69 -2.02 -13.14
CA ARG A 60 -13.31 -2.06 -14.48
C ARG A 60 -12.74 -0.98 -15.38
N CYS A 61 -12.62 0.26 -14.90
CA CYS A 61 -12.02 1.36 -15.66
C CYS A 61 -10.56 1.05 -16.08
N LEU A 62 -9.78 0.44 -15.19
CA LEU A 62 -8.42 -0.01 -15.47
C LEU A 62 -8.39 -1.14 -16.52
N VAL A 63 -9.32 -2.11 -16.44
CA VAL A 63 -9.44 -3.21 -17.41
C VAL A 63 -9.92 -2.71 -18.78
N GLU A 64 -10.76 -1.69 -18.85
CA GLU A 64 -11.20 -1.09 -20.12
C GLU A 64 -10.02 -0.51 -20.93
N GLN A 65 -8.92 -0.15 -20.27
CA GLN A 65 -7.65 0.23 -20.89
C GLN A 65 -6.73 -0.97 -21.20
N SER A 66 -7.23 -2.22 -21.18
CA SER A 66 -6.41 -3.43 -21.36
C SER A 66 -5.65 -3.47 -22.67
N ASN A 67 -6.20 -2.87 -23.74
CA ASN A 67 -5.53 -2.83 -25.04
C ASN A 67 -4.25 -1.97 -25.00
N THR A 68 -4.22 -0.97 -24.13
CA THR A 68 -3.10 -0.02 -24.00
C THR A 68 -2.15 -0.43 -22.88
N LEU A 69 -2.68 -0.82 -21.72
CA LEU A 69 -1.89 -1.07 -20.50
C LEU A 69 -1.63 -2.55 -20.24
N LYS A 70 -2.43 -3.46 -20.83
CA LYS A 70 -2.36 -4.92 -20.63
C LYS A 70 -2.24 -5.30 -19.15
N LEU A 71 -3.05 -4.67 -18.31
CA LEU A 71 -3.01 -4.87 -16.87
C LEU A 71 -3.43 -6.31 -16.50
N ALA A 72 -2.67 -6.90 -15.59
CA ALA A 72 -2.91 -8.21 -15.01
C ALA A 72 -2.80 -8.13 -13.47
N GLU A 73 -3.26 -9.18 -12.79
CA GLU A 73 -3.18 -9.30 -11.32
C GLU A 73 -3.71 -8.05 -10.58
N ILE A 74 -4.82 -7.48 -11.04
CA ILE A 74 -5.40 -6.29 -10.40
C ILE A 74 -6.07 -6.69 -9.08
N GLN A 75 -5.47 -6.30 -7.96
CA GLN A 75 -5.84 -6.71 -6.61
C GLN A 75 -6.17 -5.49 -5.74
N HIS A 76 -7.24 -5.60 -4.93
CA HIS A 76 -7.49 -4.65 -3.83
C HIS A 76 -6.58 -5.03 -2.69
N ILE A 77 -5.69 -4.14 -2.28
CA ILE A 77 -4.78 -4.34 -1.15
C ILE A 77 -5.00 -3.25 -0.10
N GLY A 78 -4.14 -3.23 0.92
CA GLY A 78 -4.22 -2.24 1.99
C GLY A 78 -5.43 -2.43 2.91
N SER A 79 -5.60 -1.53 3.87
CA SER A 79 -6.61 -1.70 4.93
C SER A 79 -8.05 -1.60 4.44
N THR A 80 -8.34 -0.88 3.34
CA THR A 80 -9.70 -0.79 2.80
C THR A 80 -10.19 -2.09 2.16
N SER A 81 -9.29 -3.04 1.90
CA SER A 81 -9.60 -4.39 1.42
C SER A 81 -9.97 -5.38 2.53
N ILE A 82 -9.94 -4.95 3.80
CA ILE A 82 -10.19 -5.77 4.99
C ILE A 82 -11.50 -5.33 5.65
N PRO A 83 -12.58 -6.14 5.59
CA PRO A 83 -13.85 -5.82 6.22
C PRO A 83 -13.73 -5.54 7.72
N SER A 84 -14.53 -4.59 8.20
CA SER A 84 -14.56 -4.16 9.62
C SER A 84 -13.30 -3.44 10.12
N MET A 85 -12.37 -3.07 9.24
CA MET A 85 -11.18 -2.31 9.61
C MET A 85 -11.35 -0.81 9.34
N CYS A 86 -11.07 0.03 10.33
CA CYS A 86 -10.99 1.48 10.12
C CYS A 86 -9.79 1.79 9.21
N SER A 87 -9.90 2.78 8.34
CA SER A 87 -8.84 3.12 7.41
C SER A 87 -8.92 4.56 6.96
N LYS A 88 -7.80 5.06 6.43
CA LYS A 88 -7.84 6.22 5.53
C LYS A 88 -8.73 5.88 4.33
N ASN A 89 -9.44 6.88 3.81
CA ASN A 89 -10.36 6.74 2.68
C ASN A 89 -9.64 6.60 1.33
N ILE A 90 -8.72 5.64 1.23
CA ILE A 90 -7.83 5.40 0.09
C ILE A 90 -7.96 3.94 -0.33
N ILE A 91 -8.27 3.72 -1.60
CA ILE A 91 -8.32 2.39 -2.20
C ILE A 91 -6.93 2.10 -2.78
N ASP A 92 -6.17 1.23 -2.12
CA ASP A 92 -4.88 0.76 -2.62
C ASP A 92 -5.08 -0.39 -3.62
N ILE A 93 -4.56 -0.23 -4.82
CA ILE A 93 -4.69 -1.16 -5.94
C ILE A 93 -3.29 -1.62 -6.33
N ALA A 94 -3.06 -2.93 -6.36
CA ALA A 94 -1.87 -3.52 -6.97
C ALA A 94 -2.22 -4.02 -8.36
N ALA A 95 -1.37 -3.75 -9.35
CA ALA A 95 -1.51 -4.32 -10.69
C ALA A 95 -0.15 -4.54 -11.33
N LYS A 96 -0.11 -5.43 -12.31
CA LYS A 96 1.08 -5.70 -13.13
C LYS A 96 0.81 -5.37 -14.59
N THR A 97 1.87 -5.01 -15.30
CA THR A 97 1.84 -4.72 -16.75
C THR A 97 3.08 -5.30 -17.44
N PRO A 98 3.03 -5.66 -18.74
CA PRO A 98 4.22 -6.04 -19.49
C PRO A 98 5.10 -4.85 -19.92
N TYR A 99 4.68 -3.62 -19.64
CA TYR A 99 5.43 -2.41 -19.96
C TYR A 99 6.23 -1.92 -18.76
N GLU A 100 7.24 -1.10 -18.99
CA GLU A 100 7.93 -0.43 -17.88
C GLU A 100 6.93 0.48 -17.14
N PRO A 101 6.75 0.35 -15.80
CA PRO A 101 5.67 1.01 -15.08
C PRO A 101 5.74 2.54 -15.07
N ASP A 102 6.88 3.15 -15.41
CA ASP A 102 7.09 4.59 -15.59
C ASP A 102 7.32 4.99 -17.05
N ASP A 103 7.05 4.11 -18.01
CA ASP A 103 7.10 4.45 -19.43
C ASP A 103 6.08 5.56 -19.77
N ILE A 104 6.44 6.44 -20.73
CA ILE A 104 5.61 7.59 -21.11
C ILE A 104 4.24 7.17 -21.66
N HIS A 105 4.13 6.03 -22.34
CA HIS A 105 2.86 5.51 -22.85
C HIS A 105 1.97 5.03 -21.71
N VAL A 106 2.56 4.36 -20.70
CA VAL A 106 1.84 3.94 -19.49
C VAL A 106 1.34 5.15 -18.71
N GLN A 107 2.21 6.14 -18.48
CA GLN A 107 1.83 7.38 -17.81
C GLN A 107 0.70 8.10 -18.56
N SER A 108 0.79 8.21 -19.88
CA SER A 108 -0.22 8.88 -20.71
C SER A 108 -1.58 8.18 -20.66
N ALA A 109 -1.59 6.84 -20.75
CA ALA A 109 -2.83 6.07 -20.67
C ALA A 109 -3.48 6.14 -19.28
N LEU A 110 -2.68 6.11 -18.21
CA LEU A 110 -3.17 6.31 -16.84
C LEU A 110 -3.66 7.74 -16.60
N ALA A 111 -3.02 8.74 -17.20
CA ALA A 111 -3.46 10.14 -17.13
C ALA A 111 -4.86 10.34 -17.73
N GLN A 112 -5.19 9.62 -18.82
CA GLN A 112 -6.55 9.63 -19.39
C GLN A 112 -7.62 9.07 -18.43
N LEU A 113 -7.22 8.22 -17.48
CA LEU A 113 -8.08 7.74 -16.40
C LEU A 113 -8.09 8.65 -15.16
N GLY A 114 -7.35 9.76 -15.19
CA GLY A 114 -7.22 10.71 -14.08
C GLY A 114 -6.11 10.39 -13.07
N TYR A 115 -5.22 9.45 -13.38
CA TYR A 115 -4.07 9.16 -12.53
C TYR A 115 -2.90 10.11 -12.80
N THR A 116 -2.21 10.53 -11.75
CA THR A 116 -0.96 11.28 -11.80
C THR A 116 0.18 10.42 -11.28
N PHE A 117 1.34 10.45 -11.92
CA PHE A 117 2.54 9.75 -11.49
C PHE A 117 3.24 10.48 -10.33
N TYR A 118 3.54 9.77 -9.24
CA TYR A 118 4.19 10.27 -8.03
C TYR A 118 5.54 9.61 -7.74
N GLY A 119 6.15 8.97 -8.74
CA GLY A 119 7.46 8.33 -8.60
C GLY A 119 7.37 6.87 -8.16
N ARG A 120 8.38 6.39 -7.42
CA ARG A 120 8.43 4.99 -7.00
C ARG A 120 7.56 4.72 -5.79
N SER A 121 6.91 3.56 -5.79
CA SER A 121 5.96 3.11 -4.79
C SER A 121 6.61 2.95 -3.41
N PRO A 122 5.91 3.29 -2.32
CA PRO A 122 6.35 2.96 -0.96
C PRO A 122 6.34 1.45 -0.69
N ILE A 123 5.67 0.63 -1.50
CA ILE A 123 5.66 -0.83 -1.32
C ILE A 123 7.00 -1.42 -1.76
N HIS A 124 7.51 -1.01 -2.93
CA HIS A 124 8.75 -1.54 -3.51
C HIS A 124 9.31 -0.52 -4.52
N THR A 125 10.63 -0.26 -4.48
CA THR A 125 11.27 0.80 -5.30
C THR A 125 11.21 0.56 -6.80
N GLN A 126 11.02 -0.68 -7.26
CA GLN A 126 10.84 -1.01 -8.68
C GLN A 126 9.37 -0.91 -9.15
N CYS A 127 8.45 -0.51 -8.27
CA CYS A 127 7.07 -0.25 -8.65
C CYS A 127 6.85 1.25 -8.81
N SER A 128 5.98 1.63 -9.74
CA SER A 128 5.52 3.00 -9.92
C SER A 128 4.29 3.29 -9.09
N TRP A 129 4.14 4.55 -8.67
CA TRP A 129 3.09 5.02 -7.79
C TRP A 129 2.23 6.05 -8.49
N TYR A 130 0.95 5.75 -8.62
CA TYR A 130 -0.01 6.61 -9.29
C TYR A 130 -1.17 6.95 -8.36
N TRP A 131 -1.58 8.21 -8.36
CA TRP A 131 -2.70 8.68 -7.55
C TRP A 131 -3.81 9.25 -8.41
N LYS A 132 -5.04 8.92 -8.06
CA LYS A 132 -6.26 9.51 -8.62
C LYS A 132 -7.10 10.01 -7.45
N VAL A 133 -7.19 11.33 -7.32
CA VAL A 133 -7.94 12.00 -6.25
C VAL A 133 -9.18 12.63 -6.85
N GLU A 134 -10.33 12.04 -6.57
CA GLU A 134 -11.65 12.55 -6.92
C GLU A 134 -12.35 13.03 -5.65
N SER A 135 -13.23 14.03 -5.74
CA SER A 135 -13.92 14.70 -4.62
C SER A 135 -14.01 13.92 -3.30
N ARG A 136 -14.61 12.71 -3.29
CA ARG A 136 -14.71 11.84 -2.09
C ARG A 136 -14.01 10.49 -2.21
N LYS A 137 -13.36 10.21 -3.34
CA LYS A 137 -12.74 8.90 -3.62
C LYS A 137 -11.28 9.10 -3.95
N CYS A 138 -10.42 8.37 -3.26
CA CYS A 138 -9.00 8.40 -3.52
C CYS A 138 -8.55 6.99 -3.89
N TYR A 139 -7.84 6.87 -5.02
CA TYR A 139 -7.26 5.62 -5.48
C TYR A 139 -5.77 5.76 -5.60
N VAL A 140 -5.06 4.72 -5.18
CA VAL A 140 -3.63 4.58 -5.31
C VAL A 140 -3.37 3.33 -6.12
N LEU A 141 -2.73 3.47 -7.27
CA LEU A 141 -2.28 2.36 -8.08
C LEU A 141 -0.77 2.16 -7.87
N HIS A 142 -0.42 1.00 -7.35
CA HIS A 142 0.94 0.48 -7.33
C HIS A 142 1.10 -0.43 -8.56
N LEU A 143 1.91 0.03 -9.51
CA LEU A 143 2.10 -0.65 -10.78
C LEU A 143 3.50 -1.27 -10.84
N ALA A 144 3.58 -2.55 -11.17
CA ALA A 144 4.85 -3.26 -11.36
C ALA A 144 4.95 -3.87 -12.76
N HIS A 145 6.19 -4.08 -13.23
CA HIS A 145 6.40 -4.92 -14.39
C HIS A 145 6.04 -6.38 -14.04
N HIS A 146 5.45 -7.12 -14.98
CA HIS A 146 4.91 -8.46 -14.73
C HIS A 146 5.96 -9.49 -14.27
N ALA A 147 7.21 -9.30 -14.69
CA ALA A 147 8.32 -10.17 -14.30
C ALA A 147 8.76 -9.97 -12.83
N LEU A 148 8.29 -8.93 -12.15
CA LEU A 148 8.68 -8.64 -10.77
C LEU A 148 7.82 -9.44 -9.78
N PRO A 149 8.42 -10.01 -8.71
CA PRO A 149 7.71 -10.75 -7.67
C PRO A 149 6.98 -9.83 -6.67
N CYS A 150 6.45 -8.71 -7.15
CA CYS A 150 5.80 -7.70 -6.32
C CYS A 150 4.39 -8.13 -5.87
N PHE A 151 3.92 -7.48 -4.79
CA PHE A 151 2.57 -7.56 -4.22
C PHE A 151 2.17 -8.87 -3.54
N SER A 152 2.90 -9.97 -3.73
CA SER A 152 2.62 -11.26 -3.08
C SER A 152 2.45 -11.13 -1.56
N GLU A 153 3.32 -10.38 -0.90
CA GLU A 153 3.25 -10.12 0.54
C GLU A 153 2.05 -9.25 0.93
N ALA A 154 1.72 -8.22 0.15
CA ALA A 154 0.57 -7.35 0.41
C ALA A 154 -0.76 -8.10 0.25
N ILE A 155 -0.84 -8.99 -0.75
CA ILE A 155 -1.97 -9.88 -0.99
C ILE A 155 -2.09 -10.90 0.15
N LEU A 156 -0.98 -11.55 0.51
CA LEU A 156 -0.93 -12.50 1.62
C LEU A 156 -1.36 -11.85 2.94
N PHE A 157 -0.89 -10.63 3.22
CA PHE A 157 -1.26 -9.87 4.41
C PHE A 157 -2.77 -9.63 4.48
N ARG A 158 -3.39 -9.20 3.37
CA ARG A 158 -4.85 -9.03 3.26
C ARG A 158 -5.57 -10.35 3.52
N ASP A 159 -5.19 -11.41 2.81
CA ASP A 159 -5.89 -12.70 2.85
C ASP A 159 -5.78 -13.34 4.25
N TYR A 160 -4.63 -13.21 4.89
CA TYR A 160 -4.43 -13.66 6.27
C TYR A 160 -5.28 -12.90 7.27
N LEU A 161 -5.37 -11.57 7.15
CA LEU A 161 -6.23 -10.80 8.05
C LEU A 161 -7.70 -11.12 7.83
N ASN A 162 -8.14 -11.26 6.58
CA ASN A 162 -9.51 -11.64 6.25
C ASN A 162 -9.90 -13.03 6.80
N SER A 163 -8.94 -13.95 6.94
CA SER A 163 -9.19 -15.26 7.56
C SER A 163 -9.10 -15.26 9.09
N ASN A 164 -8.63 -14.18 9.72
CA ASN A 164 -8.33 -14.14 11.14
C ASN A 164 -8.80 -12.86 11.86
N LYS A 165 -10.00 -12.92 12.45
CA LYS A 165 -10.60 -11.82 13.23
C LYS A 165 -9.72 -11.34 14.40
N LYS A 166 -8.97 -12.24 15.05
CA LYS A 166 -8.07 -11.87 16.16
C LYS A 166 -6.93 -11.00 15.66
N GLN A 167 -6.38 -11.30 14.48
CA GLN A 167 -5.31 -10.51 13.88
C GLN A 167 -5.82 -9.17 13.34
N ILE A 168 -7.06 -9.10 12.83
CA ILE A 168 -7.72 -7.82 12.51
C ILE A 168 -7.75 -6.91 13.75
N ALA A 169 -8.23 -7.43 14.90
CA ALA A 169 -8.30 -6.66 16.14
C ALA A 169 -6.92 -6.20 16.63
N LYS A 170 -5.91 -7.08 16.56
CA LYS A 170 -4.51 -6.75 16.88
C LYS A 170 -3.98 -5.60 16.00
N TYR A 171 -4.18 -5.69 14.69
CA TYR A 171 -3.72 -4.68 13.75
C TYR A 171 -4.45 -3.35 13.94
N GLN A 172 -5.78 -3.39 14.14
CA GLN A 172 -6.59 -2.19 14.36
C GLN A 172 -6.14 -1.43 15.61
N LYS A 173 -5.97 -2.12 16.75
CA LYS A 173 -5.49 -1.50 17.99
C LYS A 173 -4.14 -0.81 17.79
N PHE A 174 -3.21 -1.43 17.06
CA PHE A 174 -1.93 -0.82 16.77
C PHE A 174 -2.07 0.41 15.87
N LYS A 175 -2.92 0.34 14.84
CA LYS A 175 -3.20 1.45 13.94
C LYS A 175 -3.76 2.65 14.68
N ASP A 176 -4.67 2.44 15.62
CA ASP A 176 -5.26 3.52 16.43
C ASP A 176 -4.20 4.24 17.25
N HIS A 177 -3.31 3.48 17.90
CA HIS A 177 -2.18 4.06 18.64
C HIS A 177 -1.19 4.79 17.74
N ALA A 178 -0.87 4.21 16.57
CA ALA A 178 0.03 4.82 15.59
C ALA A 178 -0.56 6.12 15.04
N PHE A 179 -1.86 6.14 14.74
CA PHE A 179 -2.57 7.32 14.24
C PHE A 179 -2.59 8.44 15.28
N ALA A 180 -2.96 8.13 16.53
CA ALA A 180 -2.96 9.09 17.63
C ALA A 180 -1.57 9.68 17.95
N SER A 181 -0.50 8.97 17.56
CA SER A 181 0.89 9.38 17.79
C SER A 181 1.55 10.03 16.56
N SER A 182 0.78 10.31 15.51
CA SER A 182 1.30 10.78 14.22
C SER A 182 0.71 12.13 13.84
N SER A 183 1.58 13.02 13.38
CA SER A 183 1.21 14.34 12.84
C SER A 183 0.86 14.30 11.36
N ASP A 184 1.26 13.24 10.66
CA ASP A 184 1.18 13.15 9.20
C ASP A 184 1.19 11.69 8.73
N MET A 185 0.93 11.50 7.43
CA MET A 185 0.85 10.18 6.82
C MET A 185 2.18 9.42 6.82
N LEU A 186 3.30 10.12 6.77
CA LEU A 186 4.63 9.52 6.72
C LEU A 186 4.98 8.89 8.08
N SER A 187 4.93 9.68 9.15
CA SER A 187 5.14 9.21 10.52
C SER A 187 4.20 8.04 10.86
N TYR A 188 2.94 8.11 10.41
CA TYR A 188 1.98 7.02 10.60
C TYR A 188 2.41 5.75 9.87
N SER A 189 2.79 5.88 8.60
CA SER A 189 3.22 4.74 7.79
C SER A 189 4.46 4.07 8.39
N VAL A 190 5.44 4.86 8.82
CA VAL A 190 6.67 4.39 9.48
C VAL A 190 6.36 3.65 10.78
N ARG A 191 5.52 4.23 11.65
CA ARG A 191 5.15 3.61 12.94
C ARG A 191 4.48 2.25 12.77
N LYS A 192 3.74 2.03 11.67
CA LYS A 192 3.05 0.77 11.38
C LYS A 192 3.94 -0.34 10.86
N ILE A 193 5.18 -0.05 10.44
CA ILE A 193 6.05 -1.05 9.82
C ILE A 193 6.26 -2.23 10.78
N ASP A 194 6.53 -1.98 12.06
CA ASP A 194 6.75 -3.04 13.07
C ASP A 194 5.60 -4.06 13.07
N ILE A 195 4.35 -3.59 13.25
CA ILE A 195 3.20 -4.49 13.33
C ILE A 195 2.89 -5.14 11.98
N TYR A 196 3.18 -4.45 10.86
CA TYR A 196 3.02 -5.01 9.53
C TYR A 196 3.96 -6.21 9.35
N CYS A 197 5.23 -6.07 9.73
CA CYS A 197 6.22 -7.15 9.68
C CYS A 197 5.83 -8.33 10.58
N ASP A 198 5.42 -8.05 11.83
CA ASP A 198 4.98 -9.10 12.76
C ASP A 198 3.81 -9.92 12.19
N ILE A 199 2.77 -9.25 11.68
CA ILE A 199 1.60 -9.91 11.09
C ILE A 199 1.94 -10.61 9.77
N LEU A 200 2.83 -10.04 8.95
CA LEU A 200 3.26 -10.67 7.71
C LEU A 200 4.04 -11.96 7.98
N ASN A 201 4.85 -12.01 9.04
CA ASN A 201 5.51 -13.24 9.47
C ASN A 201 4.49 -14.29 9.92
N ASP A 202 3.50 -13.89 10.73
CA ASP A 202 2.37 -14.77 11.09
C ASP A 202 1.64 -15.29 9.83
N ALA A 203 1.45 -14.43 8.83
CA ALA A 203 0.82 -14.77 7.56
C ALA A 203 1.65 -15.76 6.72
N LYS A 204 2.98 -15.62 6.71
CA LYS A 204 3.89 -16.56 6.04
C LYS A 204 3.84 -17.94 6.68
N HIS A 205 3.81 -18.02 8.02
CA HIS A 205 3.60 -19.28 8.74
C HIS A 205 2.22 -19.89 8.46
N TRP A 206 1.18 -19.06 8.43
CA TRP A 206 -0.16 -19.50 8.04
C TRP A 206 -0.18 -20.10 6.62
N LEU A 207 0.42 -19.43 5.64
CA LEU A 207 0.50 -19.93 4.26
C LEU A 207 1.20 -21.30 4.17
N ALA A 208 2.29 -21.47 4.92
CA ALA A 208 3.05 -22.73 4.95
C ALA A 208 2.29 -23.90 5.60
N THR A 209 1.30 -23.61 6.45
CA THR A 209 0.49 -24.62 7.15
C THR A 209 -0.85 -24.90 6.49
N THR A 210 -1.30 -24.04 5.57
CA THR A 210 -2.60 -24.18 4.87
C THR A 210 -2.50 -24.58 3.40
N LYS A 211 -1.31 -24.53 2.78
CA LYS A 211 -1.09 -25.15 1.47
C LYS A 211 -0.65 -26.62 1.68
N PRO A 212 -1.40 -27.61 1.16
CA PRO A 212 -0.97 -29.01 1.14
C PRO A 212 0.26 -29.23 0.25
#